data_AF-A0A9D6I115-F1
#
_entry.id   AF-A0A9D6I115-F1
#
_cell.length_a   1.000
_cell.length_b   1.000
_cell.length_c   1.000
_cell.angle_alpha   90.00
_cell.angle_beta   90.00
_cell.angle_gamma   90.00
#
_symmetry.space_group_name_H-M   'P 1'
#
loop_
_entity.id
_entity.type
_entity.pdbx_description
1 polymer ?
#
loop_
_entity_poly.entity_id
_entity_poly.type
_entity_poly.pdbx_seq_one_letter_code
_entity_poly.pdbx_strand_id
1 'polypeptide(L)'
;NRLFRSDNQGTAWRAVSPDLTRQIDRNRLKLMGRVWSVDAVAKNTSTPLYGSIVTLAESPPKEGLLWVGTDDGLIQESENGGGNWRRIEHVPGVPDTTFVSRVEPSQHNVNTGYASFDNHKAGDYQPYIAKSTDLGRTWTVITGNLPERGTVYAVIEDHKDPNLLFAGTEFGLFFTNDGGKTWTRLRGGLPTIQVRDLAIQKREDDLVVATFGRSFYVLDDLSALRSLTPSVLAAGATLFPVKRTPLYVQSSPLGGSGVGWQGGRFYSAQNPPFGAVFTYYLKEEIKTRRARRQAAEREAARAGRDVFYPPWDSLKVEDREEAPAMILTVTDPEGRAVRRLTGPVTAGTHRVAWDLRYPPPNPPRASADSAQEDGGFGGQPRGPYVVPGAYRVTLAKRVDGVVTPVGGEQAVEVYPLDGGAARSPAVLAFQQKTWQLQRAVLGANAAATEVMVRIQSLKRALQETPGLDGQLGPDLGGIETRLRDIQEALNGDPTVARRQESTPPSLSSRLGRIAAGAWSGILGDVTDTHKRQYDIVAQEFGGLLERLRALVEVDLKRAEDAAEAAGAPWTSGRVPRWPPQE
;
A
#
# COMPACT_ATOMS: atom_id res chain seq x y z
N ASN A 1 47.65 -5.11 7.33
CA ASN A 1 46.58 -4.17 6.98
C ASN A 1 46.28 -3.19 8.10
N ARG A 2 46.31 -1.88 7.81
CA ARG A 2 46.09 -0.78 8.79
C ARG A 2 44.81 -0.01 8.46
N LEU A 3 44.17 0.55 9.47
CA LEU A 3 43.08 1.50 9.33
C LEU A 3 43.65 2.91 9.10
N PHE A 4 43.09 3.60 8.10
CA PHE A 4 43.42 4.98 7.80
C PHE A 4 42.21 5.88 8.06
N ARG A 5 42.47 7.08 8.58
CA ARG A 5 41.46 8.11 8.86
C ARG A 5 41.76 9.37 8.08
N SER A 6 40.71 10.01 7.60
CA SER A 6 40.72 11.34 7.00
C SER A 6 39.70 12.22 7.72
N ASP A 7 40.12 13.42 8.13
CA ASP A 7 39.25 14.43 8.75
C ASP A 7 38.89 15.56 7.77
N ASN A 8 39.24 15.40 6.49
CA ASN A 8 39.18 16.45 5.48
C ASN A 8 38.65 15.91 4.14
N GLN A 9 37.57 15.12 4.23
CA GLN A 9 36.85 14.55 3.08
C GLN A 9 37.74 13.74 2.13
N GLY A 10 38.77 13.08 2.66
CA GLY A 10 39.65 12.19 1.92
C GLY A 10 40.85 12.85 1.23
N THR A 11 41.09 14.16 1.45
CA THR A 11 42.23 14.86 0.84
C THR A 11 43.57 14.52 1.48
N ALA A 12 43.59 14.10 2.75
CA ALA A 12 44.75 13.50 3.40
C ALA A 12 44.35 12.34 4.31
N TRP A 13 45.25 11.39 4.48
CA TRP A 13 45.04 10.17 5.25
C TRP A 13 46.19 9.93 6.22
N ARG A 14 45.87 9.53 7.46
CA ARG A 14 46.86 9.05 8.43
C ARG A 14 46.47 7.66 8.92
N ALA A 15 47.47 6.82 9.15
CA ALA A 15 47.23 5.54 9.81
C ALA A 15 46.83 5.77 11.27
N VAL A 16 45.74 5.15 11.71
CA VAL A 16 45.21 5.20 13.07
C VAL A 16 45.18 3.81 13.71
N SER A 17 45.97 2.88 13.17
CA SER A 17 46.14 1.55 13.76
C SER A 17 47.47 0.92 13.40
N PRO A 18 47.95 -0.04 14.20
CA PRO A 18 48.92 -1.03 13.74
C PRO A 18 48.26 -1.98 12.73
N ASP A 19 48.95 -3.05 12.34
CA ASP A 19 48.33 -4.13 11.57
C ASP A 19 47.29 -4.86 12.45
N LEU A 20 46.02 -4.83 12.06
CA LEU A 20 44.91 -5.35 12.87
C LEU A 20 44.57 -6.82 12.57
N THR A 21 45.39 -7.50 11.78
CA THR A 21 45.13 -8.86 11.30
C THR A 21 45.93 -9.91 12.09
N ARG A 22 45.69 -11.19 11.85
CA ARG A 22 46.49 -12.29 12.42
C ARG A 22 47.90 -12.37 11.81
N GLN A 23 48.15 -11.67 10.70
CA GLN A 23 49.43 -11.72 9.97
C GLN A 23 49.81 -13.15 9.56
N ILE A 24 48.81 -13.96 9.17
CA ILE A 24 49.02 -15.33 8.73
C ILE A 24 49.69 -15.33 7.35
N ASP A 25 50.80 -16.04 7.24
CA ASP A 25 51.43 -16.29 5.94
C ASP A 25 50.58 -17.28 5.14
N ARG A 26 49.83 -16.78 4.15
CA ARG A 26 48.98 -17.59 3.27
C ARG A 26 49.73 -18.72 2.57
N ASN A 27 51.04 -18.59 2.35
CA ASN A 27 51.83 -19.61 1.68
C ASN A 27 52.17 -20.81 2.58
N ARG A 28 51.84 -20.75 3.87
CA ARG A 28 51.97 -21.85 4.83
C ARG A 28 50.64 -22.55 5.12
N LEU A 29 49.52 -22.01 4.62
CA LEU A 29 48.20 -22.61 4.79
C LEU A 29 48.09 -23.89 3.96
N LYS A 30 47.46 -24.91 4.56
CA LYS A 30 47.17 -26.17 3.87
C LYS A 30 45.90 -26.00 3.04
N LEU A 31 46.01 -26.16 1.73
CA LEU A 31 44.89 -26.22 0.80
C LEU A 31 44.83 -27.64 0.23
N MET A 32 43.68 -28.31 0.30
CA MET A 32 43.56 -29.73 -0.08
C MET A 32 44.53 -30.63 0.71
N GLY A 33 44.65 -30.41 2.03
CA GLY A 33 45.46 -31.22 2.94
C GLY A 33 46.98 -30.99 2.90
N ARG A 34 47.49 -30.11 2.02
CA ARG A 34 48.94 -29.83 1.90
C ARG A 34 49.25 -28.37 1.60
N VAL A 35 50.50 -27.98 1.80
CA VAL A 35 51.04 -26.69 1.34
C VAL A 35 51.52 -26.85 -0.11
N TRP A 36 51.12 -25.94 -0.99
CA TRP A 36 51.48 -26.00 -2.42
C TRP A 36 52.79 -25.27 -2.71
N SER A 37 53.59 -25.78 -3.64
CA SER A 37 54.83 -25.11 -4.11
C SER A 37 54.52 -23.77 -4.75
N VAL A 38 55.50 -22.87 -4.82
CA VAL A 38 55.44 -21.60 -5.57
C VAL A 38 55.10 -21.82 -7.05
N ASP A 39 55.47 -22.98 -7.62
CA ASP A 39 55.21 -23.34 -9.02
C ASP A 39 53.79 -23.88 -9.28
N ALA A 40 52.93 -23.92 -8.26
CA ALA A 40 51.54 -24.32 -8.46
C ALA A 40 50.83 -23.34 -9.39
N VAL A 41 50.10 -23.88 -10.36
CA VAL A 41 49.37 -23.08 -11.37
C VAL A 41 48.49 -22.06 -10.68
N ALA A 42 48.74 -20.77 -10.96
CA ALA A 42 47.98 -19.65 -10.42
C ALA A 42 47.88 -19.60 -8.88
N LYS A 43 48.88 -20.12 -8.13
CA LYS A 43 48.86 -20.28 -6.65
C LYS A 43 48.23 -19.11 -5.89
N ASN A 44 48.59 -17.88 -6.27
CA ASN A 44 48.20 -16.64 -5.63
C ASN A 44 47.58 -15.63 -6.62
N THR A 45 47.33 -16.06 -7.85
CA THR A 45 46.80 -15.19 -8.92
C THR A 45 45.29 -15.11 -8.77
N SER A 46 44.72 -13.92 -8.99
CA SER A 46 43.26 -13.67 -8.88
C SER A 46 42.67 -13.92 -7.48
N THR A 47 43.50 -13.98 -6.44
CA THR A 47 43.09 -14.12 -5.04
C THR A 47 43.58 -12.92 -4.22
N PRO A 48 42.73 -12.29 -3.38
CA PRO A 48 43.14 -11.24 -2.45
C PRO A 48 44.27 -11.70 -1.50
N LEU A 49 44.98 -10.75 -0.92
CA LEU A 49 45.86 -11.04 0.22
C LEU A 49 45.00 -11.44 1.42
N TYR A 50 45.37 -12.54 2.06
CA TYR A 50 44.70 -13.03 3.26
C TYR A 50 45.13 -12.23 4.49
N GLY A 51 44.19 -11.97 5.39
CA GLY A 51 44.36 -11.09 6.54
C GLY A 51 44.22 -9.64 6.11
N SER A 52 43.00 -9.21 5.80
CA SER A 52 42.60 -7.86 5.38
C SER A 52 41.43 -7.37 6.23
N ILE A 53 41.38 -6.06 6.51
CA ILE A 53 40.21 -5.42 7.14
C ILE A 53 39.12 -5.35 6.08
N VAL A 54 37.97 -5.98 6.32
CA VAL A 54 36.87 -6.10 5.35
C VAL A 54 35.59 -5.41 5.79
N THR A 55 35.47 -5.09 7.08
CA THR A 55 34.35 -4.34 7.63
C THR A 55 34.86 -3.36 8.68
N LEU A 56 34.27 -2.17 8.71
CA LEU A 56 34.57 -1.08 9.62
C LEU A 56 33.26 -0.40 9.97
N ALA A 57 33.05 -0.12 11.25
CA ALA A 57 31.94 0.70 11.71
C ALA A 57 32.37 1.58 12.90
N GLU A 58 31.80 2.77 12.94
CA GLU A 58 31.89 3.67 14.10
C GLU A 58 30.55 3.66 14.83
N SER A 59 30.59 3.65 16.16
CA SER A 59 29.40 3.63 17.00
C SER A 59 28.61 4.94 16.88
N PRO A 60 27.33 4.91 16.43
CA PRO A 60 26.51 6.12 16.35
C PRO A 60 26.41 6.92 17.67
N PRO A 61 26.30 6.29 18.87
CA PRO A 61 26.23 7.04 20.12
C PRO A 61 27.58 7.55 20.67
N LYS A 62 28.74 7.19 20.08
CA LYS A 62 30.07 7.58 20.60
C LYS A 62 31.09 7.72 19.48
N GLU A 63 31.47 8.96 19.16
CA GLU A 63 32.58 9.25 18.25
C GLU A 63 33.87 8.60 18.75
N GLY A 64 34.65 8.06 17.81
CA GLY A 64 35.92 7.40 18.07
C GLY A 64 35.79 5.98 18.64
N LEU A 65 34.58 5.47 18.89
CA LEU A 65 34.36 4.07 19.18
C LEU A 65 34.29 3.28 17.86
N LEU A 66 35.40 2.67 17.48
CA LEU A 66 35.61 2.01 16.19
C LEU A 66 35.64 0.50 16.34
N TRP A 67 35.01 -0.19 15.40
CA TRP A 67 34.99 -1.64 15.31
C TRP A 67 35.46 -2.04 13.92
N VAL A 68 36.35 -3.02 13.84
CA VAL A 68 36.78 -3.62 12.58
C VAL A 68 36.69 -5.13 12.63
N GLY A 69 36.36 -5.72 11.48
CA GLY A 69 36.39 -7.15 11.25
C GLY A 69 37.33 -7.50 10.09
N THR A 70 37.99 -8.63 10.20
CA THR A 70 38.96 -9.11 9.20
C THR A 70 38.52 -10.41 8.52
N ASP A 71 39.05 -10.66 7.33
CA ASP A 71 38.82 -11.92 6.60
C ASP A 71 39.53 -13.14 7.21
N ASP A 72 40.41 -12.93 8.19
CA ASP A 72 41.08 -13.95 9.01
C ASP A 72 40.46 -14.11 10.41
N GLY A 73 39.25 -13.59 10.60
CA GLY A 73 38.38 -13.88 11.75
C GLY A 73 38.76 -13.17 13.05
N LEU A 74 39.33 -11.97 12.97
CA LEU A 74 39.47 -11.08 14.12
C LEU A 74 38.39 -10.02 14.12
N ILE A 75 37.91 -9.70 15.32
CA ILE A 75 37.24 -8.44 15.60
C ILE A 75 38.21 -7.59 16.41
N GLN A 76 38.33 -6.31 16.10
CA GLN A 76 39.06 -5.37 16.95
C GLN A 76 38.22 -4.14 17.25
N GLU A 77 38.41 -3.61 18.45
CA GLU A 77 37.66 -2.47 18.98
C GLU A 77 38.63 -1.39 19.48
N SER A 78 38.30 -0.12 19.24
CA SER A 78 39.03 1.03 19.74
C SER A 78 38.08 2.06 20.31
N GLU A 79 38.24 2.41 21.59
CA GLU A 79 37.35 3.37 22.28
C GLU A 79 37.80 4.84 22.12
N ASN A 80 38.92 5.08 21.43
CA ASN A 80 39.63 6.37 21.40
C ASN A 80 40.14 6.77 20.00
N GLY A 81 39.37 6.45 18.96
CA GLY A 81 39.61 6.90 17.59
C GLY A 81 40.85 6.27 16.94
N GLY A 82 41.23 5.07 17.38
CA GLY A 82 42.38 4.32 16.89
C GLY A 82 43.66 4.45 17.73
N GLY A 83 43.62 5.17 18.86
CA GLY A 83 44.78 5.31 19.75
C GLY A 83 45.25 3.97 20.34
N ASN A 84 44.31 3.14 20.80
CA ASN A 84 44.54 1.78 21.28
C ASN A 84 43.49 0.82 20.70
N TRP A 85 43.89 -0.43 20.46
CA TRP A 85 43.03 -1.46 19.90
C TRP A 85 43.00 -2.70 20.81
N ARG A 86 41.80 -3.19 21.12
CA ARG A 86 41.58 -4.46 21.79
C ARG A 86 41.26 -5.53 20.75
N ARG A 87 42.09 -6.57 20.72
CA ARG A 87 41.94 -7.72 19.82
C ARG A 87 41.02 -8.77 20.44
N ILE A 88 40.03 -9.21 19.67
CA ILE A 88 39.07 -10.25 20.04
C ILE A 88 39.27 -11.40 19.07
N GLU A 89 39.83 -12.51 19.57
CA GLU A 89 40.24 -13.64 18.74
C GLU A 89 39.23 -14.77 18.63
N HIS A 90 38.39 -14.93 19.65
CA HIS A 90 37.50 -16.07 19.78
C HIS A 90 36.08 -15.61 20.10
N VAL A 91 35.13 -16.10 19.32
CA VAL A 91 33.70 -15.89 19.52
C VAL A 91 33.10 -17.28 19.75
N PRO A 92 32.61 -17.58 20.97
CA PRO A 92 32.11 -18.92 21.28
C PRO A 92 31.04 -19.38 20.30
N GLY A 93 31.20 -20.59 19.77
CA GLY A 93 30.27 -21.18 18.78
C GLY A 93 30.53 -20.79 17.33
N VAL A 94 31.51 -19.91 17.05
CA VAL A 94 31.95 -19.59 15.68
C VAL A 94 33.34 -20.22 15.46
N PRO A 95 33.57 -20.94 14.35
CA PRO A 95 34.88 -21.51 14.05
C PRO A 95 35.97 -20.43 13.96
N ASP A 96 37.18 -20.78 14.39
CA ASP A 96 38.31 -19.87 14.31
C ASP A 96 38.60 -19.47 12.86
N THR A 97 39.10 -18.25 12.65
CA THR A 97 39.42 -17.67 11.33
C THR A 97 38.24 -17.48 10.37
N THR A 98 36.99 -17.62 10.84
CA THR A 98 35.80 -17.38 10.01
C THR A 98 35.75 -15.93 9.55
N PHE A 99 35.42 -15.68 8.27
CA PHE A 99 35.36 -14.34 7.70
C PHE A 99 34.36 -13.47 8.47
N VAL A 100 34.78 -12.34 9.04
CA VAL A 100 33.87 -11.40 9.70
C VAL A 100 33.15 -10.60 8.63
N SER A 101 31.92 -10.98 8.27
CA SER A 101 31.19 -10.35 7.17
C SER A 101 30.72 -8.94 7.51
N ARG A 102 30.35 -8.70 8.78
CA ARG A 102 29.97 -7.36 9.25
C ARG A 102 30.20 -7.21 10.74
N VAL A 103 30.69 -6.05 11.15
CA VAL A 103 30.60 -5.53 12.53
C VAL A 103 29.61 -4.38 12.55
N GLU A 104 28.71 -4.37 13.53
CA GLU A 104 27.63 -3.39 13.64
C GLU A 104 27.50 -2.97 15.12
N PRO A 105 28.16 -1.88 15.54
CA PRO A 105 27.91 -1.26 16.84
C PRO A 105 26.43 -0.88 16.98
N SER A 106 25.88 -0.99 18.19
CA SER A 106 24.47 -0.66 18.44
C SER A 106 24.20 0.82 18.21
N GLN A 107 23.02 1.12 17.66
CA GLN A 107 22.53 2.47 17.50
C GLN A 107 22.05 3.08 18.83
N HIS A 108 21.83 2.25 19.86
CA HIS A 108 21.17 2.62 21.11
C HIS A 108 22.11 2.59 22.32
N ASN A 109 23.06 1.66 22.36
CA ASN A 109 23.89 1.45 23.54
C ASN A 109 25.36 1.27 23.16
N VAL A 110 26.22 2.16 23.66
CA VAL A 110 27.67 2.15 23.40
C VAL A 110 28.35 0.81 23.73
N ASN A 111 27.83 0.04 24.69
CA ASN A 111 28.40 -1.25 25.09
C ASN A 111 27.96 -2.41 24.22
N THR A 112 26.93 -2.23 23.39
CA THR A 112 26.33 -3.30 22.59
C THR A 112 26.87 -3.27 21.16
N GLY A 113 27.16 -4.44 20.62
CA GLY A 113 27.57 -4.58 19.22
C GLY A 113 27.22 -5.97 18.70
N TYR A 114 27.08 -6.05 17.38
CA TYR A 114 26.75 -7.28 16.67
C TYR A 114 27.84 -7.60 15.65
N ALA A 115 28.02 -8.89 15.37
CA ALA A 115 28.87 -9.34 14.29
C ALA A 115 28.20 -10.50 13.55
N SER A 116 28.35 -10.52 12.22
CA SER A 116 27.99 -11.67 11.38
C SER A 116 29.24 -12.30 10.80
N PHE A 117 29.17 -13.61 10.53
CA PHE A 117 30.31 -14.39 10.08
C PHE A 117 29.95 -15.28 8.89
N ASP A 118 30.92 -15.44 8.00
CA ASP A 118 30.80 -16.22 6.78
C ASP A 118 31.89 -17.30 6.70
N ASN A 119 31.47 -18.56 6.82
CA ASN A 119 32.36 -19.71 6.72
C ASN A 119 32.13 -20.57 5.46
N HIS A 120 31.36 -20.09 4.47
CA HIS A 120 30.94 -20.92 3.32
C HIS A 120 32.12 -21.46 2.50
N LYS A 121 33.24 -20.73 2.48
CA LYS A 121 34.46 -21.14 1.75
C LYS A 121 35.16 -22.34 2.38
N ALA A 122 34.88 -22.63 3.65
CA ALA A 122 35.36 -23.82 4.34
C ALA A 122 34.39 -25.02 4.22
N GLY A 123 33.29 -24.87 3.48
CA GLY A 123 32.23 -25.87 3.38
C GLY A 123 31.23 -25.86 4.53
N ASP A 124 31.31 -24.86 5.41
CA ASP A 124 30.38 -24.63 6.51
C ASP A 124 29.35 -23.56 6.12
N TYR A 125 28.10 -23.97 5.99
CA TYR A 125 26.99 -23.12 5.55
C TYR A 125 26.10 -22.65 6.71
N GLN A 126 26.51 -22.88 7.97
CA GLN A 126 25.74 -22.46 9.13
C GLN A 126 25.65 -20.93 9.22
N PRO A 127 24.50 -20.38 9.62
CA PRO A 127 24.39 -18.96 9.92
C PRO A 127 25.09 -18.64 11.24
N TYR A 128 25.85 -17.54 11.26
CA TYR A 128 26.49 -17.03 12.49
C TYR A 128 26.20 -15.55 12.67
N ILE A 129 25.56 -15.21 13.79
CA ILE A 129 25.36 -13.86 14.29
C ILE A 129 25.69 -13.89 15.77
N ALA A 130 26.59 -13.03 16.22
CA ALA A 130 26.94 -12.89 17.62
C ALA A 130 26.59 -11.48 18.11
N LYS A 131 26.23 -11.39 19.39
CA LYS A 131 25.98 -10.15 20.12
C LYS A 131 26.93 -10.05 21.31
N SER A 132 27.45 -8.85 21.52
CA SER A 132 28.14 -8.45 22.75
C SER A 132 27.36 -7.32 23.42
N THR A 133 27.41 -7.26 24.75
CA THR A 133 26.83 -6.18 25.56
C THR A 133 27.86 -5.53 26.50
N ASP A 134 29.14 -5.78 26.27
CA ASP A 134 30.26 -5.34 27.10
C ASP A 134 31.48 -4.88 26.28
N LEU A 135 31.23 -4.21 25.15
CA LEU A 135 32.23 -3.72 24.19
C LEU A 135 33.07 -4.85 23.57
N GLY A 136 32.44 -5.97 23.24
CA GLY A 136 33.10 -7.09 22.56
C GLY A 136 33.97 -7.96 23.46
N ARG A 137 33.93 -7.78 24.80
CA ARG A 137 34.71 -8.62 25.74
C ARG A 137 34.13 -10.02 25.81
N THR A 138 32.81 -10.15 25.79
CA THR A 138 32.09 -11.41 25.70
C THR A 138 31.08 -11.37 24.56
N TRP A 139 30.85 -12.54 23.98
CA TRP A 139 29.97 -12.71 22.82
C TRP A 139 29.04 -13.90 23.02
N THR A 140 27.80 -13.74 22.59
CA THR A 140 26.78 -14.80 22.57
C THR A 140 26.19 -14.92 21.17
N VAL A 141 26.11 -16.14 20.64
CA VAL A 141 25.45 -16.40 19.36
C VAL A 141 23.93 -16.21 19.50
N ILE A 142 23.34 -15.45 18.57
CA ILE A 142 21.91 -15.09 18.54
C ILE A 142 21.25 -15.54 17.23
N THR A 143 21.63 -16.72 16.73
CA THR A 143 21.10 -17.26 15.46
C THR A 143 19.74 -17.94 15.62
N GLY A 144 19.33 -18.26 16.85
CA GLY A 144 17.98 -18.74 17.18
C GLY A 144 17.51 -19.90 16.30
N ASN A 145 16.40 -19.69 15.60
CA ASN A 145 15.78 -20.64 14.66
C ASN A 145 16.10 -20.34 13.18
N LEU A 146 17.18 -19.60 12.87
CA LEU A 146 17.62 -19.47 11.48
C LEU A 146 17.86 -20.86 10.87
N PRO A 147 17.64 -21.04 9.55
CA PRO A 147 17.82 -22.34 8.91
C PRO A 147 19.24 -22.88 9.08
N GLU A 148 19.38 -24.21 9.22
CA GLU A 148 20.68 -24.89 9.39
C GLU A 148 21.70 -24.52 8.30
N ARG A 149 21.22 -24.20 7.09
CA ARG A 149 22.03 -23.68 5.99
C ARG A 149 21.53 -22.30 5.57
N GLY A 150 22.44 -21.34 5.50
CA GLY A 150 22.15 -20.00 5.03
C GLY A 150 23.04 -18.96 5.69
N THR A 151 24.29 -18.88 5.25
CA THR A 151 25.28 -17.88 5.68
C THR A 151 24.66 -16.50 5.84
N VAL A 152 25.04 -15.80 6.92
CA VAL A 152 24.63 -14.42 7.17
C VAL A 152 25.70 -13.48 6.63
N TYR A 153 25.29 -12.52 5.81
CA TYR A 153 26.19 -11.53 5.21
C TYR A 153 26.11 -10.17 5.90
N ALA A 154 24.92 -9.80 6.36
CA ALA A 154 24.69 -8.51 7.00
C ALA A 154 23.73 -8.67 8.17
N VAL A 155 23.99 -7.91 9.23
CA VAL A 155 23.07 -7.70 10.35
C VAL A 155 22.98 -6.20 10.61
N ILE A 156 21.77 -5.69 10.84
CA ILE A 156 21.53 -4.29 11.19
C ILE A 156 20.47 -4.20 12.28
N GLU A 157 20.66 -3.27 13.22
CA GLU A 157 19.73 -2.96 14.31
C GLU A 157 18.79 -1.82 13.90
N ASP A 158 17.50 -1.95 14.21
CA ASP A 158 16.55 -0.87 14.00
C ASP A 158 16.93 0.37 14.82
N HIS A 159 16.68 1.55 14.26
CA HIS A 159 17.08 2.81 14.85
C HIS A 159 16.13 3.33 15.94
N LYS A 160 14.99 2.66 16.21
CA LYS A 160 14.06 3.02 17.29
C LYS A 160 13.87 1.90 18.32
N ASP A 161 13.88 0.65 17.89
CA ASP A 161 13.71 -0.52 18.76
C ASP A 161 15.00 -1.38 18.81
N PRO A 162 15.71 -1.46 19.95
CA PRO A 162 16.94 -2.25 20.08
C PRO A 162 16.74 -3.77 20.02
N ASN A 163 15.50 -4.26 20.08
CA ASN A 163 15.21 -5.69 19.94
C ASN A 163 14.85 -6.08 18.50
N LEU A 164 14.60 -5.09 17.64
CA LEU A 164 14.31 -5.32 16.22
C LEU A 164 15.61 -5.36 15.41
N LEU A 165 16.01 -6.54 14.95
CA LEU A 165 17.19 -6.74 14.11
C LEU A 165 16.80 -7.37 12.77
N PHE A 166 17.59 -7.11 11.74
CA PHE A 166 17.44 -7.71 10.42
C PHE A 166 18.71 -8.47 10.04
N ALA A 167 18.55 -9.64 9.44
CA ALA A 167 19.64 -10.48 8.96
C ALA A 167 19.47 -10.75 7.46
N GLY A 168 20.46 -10.32 6.68
CA GLY A 168 20.61 -10.64 5.28
C GLY A 168 21.37 -11.94 5.12
N THR A 169 20.74 -12.96 4.53
CA THR A 169 21.30 -14.31 4.42
C THR A 169 21.41 -14.77 2.96
N GLU A 170 22.06 -15.90 2.74
CA GLU A 170 22.13 -16.61 1.45
C GLU A 170 20.77 -16.84 0.80
N PHE A 171 19.72 -17.07 1.59
CA PHE A 171 18.40 -17.47 1.09
C PHE A 171 17.30 -16.44 1.37
N GLY A 172 17.64 -15.24 1.83
CA GLY A 172 16.70 -14.12 1.95
C GLY A 172 16.89 -13.29 3.21
N LEU A 173 15.87 -12.49 3.49
CA LEU A 173 15.83 -11.57 4.62
C LEU A 173 15.05 -12.16 5.79
N PHE A 174 15.60 -12.03 6.99
CA PHE A 174 14.96 -12.40 8.24
C PHE A 174 14.93 -11.20 9.17
N PHE A 175 13.95 -11.14 10.06
CA PHE A 175 13.91 -10.19 11.16
C PHE A 175 13.63 -10.91 12.48
N THR A 176 14.03 -10.28 13.57
CA THR A 176 13.73 -10.66 14.94
C THR A 176 13.21 -9.43 15.66
N ASN A 177 12.30 -9.60 16.61
CA ASN A 177 11.75 -8.56 17.50
C ASN A 177 12.00 -8.91 18.99
N ASP A 178 12.84 -9.92 19.26
CA ASP A 178 13.16 -10.42 20.60
C ASP A 178 14.67 -10.49 20.85
N GLY A 179 15.45 -9.70 20.08
CA GLY A 179 16.90 -9.60 20.21
C GLY A 179 17.68 -10.79 19.66
N GLY A 180 17.10 -11.55 18.72
CA GLY A 180 17.74 -12.67 18.03
C GLY A 180 17.46 -14.05 18.62
N LYS A 181 16.45 -14.18 19.49
CA LYS A 181 16.03 -15.50 20.00
C LYS A 181 15.19 -16.23 18.95
N THR A 182 14.31 -15.51 18.28
CA THR A 182 13.51 -16.02 17.17
C THR A 182 13.58 -15.08 15.96
N TRP A 183 13.71 -15.69 14.79
CA TRP A 183 13.85 -15.08 13.49
C TRP A 183 12.69 -15.51 12.59
N THR A 184 12.08 -14.54 11.94
CA THR A 184 10.98 -14.72 10.99
C THR A 184 11.44 -14.31 9.60
N ARG A 185 11.24 -15.18 8.61
CA ARG A 185 11.59 -14.90 7.21
C ARG A 185 10.59 -13.93 6.59
N LEU A 186 11.05 -12.86 5.98
CA LEU A 186 10.23 -11.94 5.20
C LEU A 186 10.07 -12.48 3.77
N ARG A 187 8.83 -12.77 3.37
CA ARG A 187 8.47 -13.36 2.07
C ARG A 187 7.62 -12.44 1.18
N GLY A 188 7.42 -11.18 1.57
CA GLY A 188 6.51 -10.22 0.93
C GLY A 188 7.00 -9.70 -0.43
N GLY A 189 7.17 -10.58 -1.40
CA GLY A 189 7.63 -10.26 -2.76
C GLY A 189 9.14 -10.47 -3.00
N LEU A 190 9.92 -10.76 -1.95
CA LEU A 190 11.33 -11.10 -2.08
C LEU A 190 11.49 -12.59 -2.48
N PRO A 191 12.08 -12.91 -3.64
CA PRO A 191 12.36 -14.30 -4.02
C PRO A 191 13.47 -14.89 -3.11
N THR A 192 13.72 -16.20 -3.24
CA THR A 192 14.92 -16.78 -2.62
C THR A 192 16.16 -16.23 -3.33
N ILE A 193 16.90 -15.37 -2.63
CA ILE A 193 18.09 -14.66 -3.14
C ILE A 193 19.02 -14.29 -1.99
N GLN A 194 20.32 -14.15 -2.28
CA GLN A 194 21.30 -13.63 -1.35
C GLN A 194 21.05 -12.16 -1.05
N VAL A 195 20.92 -11.82 0.23
CA VAL A 195 20.86 -10.45 0.71
C VAL A 195 22.24 -10.08 1.23
N ARG A 196 22.95 -9.24 0.49
CA ARG A 196 24.37 -8.92 0.72
C ARG A 196 24.59 -7.72 1.63
N ASP A 197 23.66 -6.78 1.64
CA ASP A 197 23.76 -5.58 2.44
C ASP A 197 22.38 -5.04 2.83
N LEU A 198 22.34 -4.29 3.93
CA LEU A 198 21.15 -3.70 4.54
C LEU A 198 21.44 -2.28 4.99
N ALA A 199 20.47 -1.38 4.76
CA ALA A 199 20.51 -0.01 5.26
C ALA A 199 19.12 0.45 5.69
N ILE A 200 19.03 1.24 6.76
CA ILE A 200 17.78 1.83 7.24
C ILE A 200 17.73 3.32 6.91
N GLN A 201 16.72 3.72 6.14
CA GLN A 201 16.38 5.13 5.95
C GLN A 201 15.58 5.59 7.17
N LYS A 202 16.25 6.28 8.11
CA LYS A 202 15.67 6.64 9.42
C LYS A 202 14.48 7.61 9.37
N ARG A 203 14.46 8.54 8.41
CA ARG A 203 13.39 9.54 8.27
C ARG A 203 12.06 8.88 7.87
N GLU A 204 12.15 7.88 6.99
CA GLU A 204 11.01 7.18 6.44
C GLU A 204 10.67 5.87 7.17
N ASP A 205 11.54 5.40 8.07
CA ASP A 205 11.42 4.07 8.66
C ASP A 205 11.43 2.95 7.59
N ASP A 206 12.24 3.11 6.53
CA ASP A 206 12.31 2.12 5.43
C ASP A 206 13.58 1.27 5.53
N LEU A 207 13.48 -0.01 5.19
CA LEU A 207 14.62 -0.91 5.07
C LEU A 207 14.97 -1.13 3.61
N VAL A 208 16.18 -0.74 3.23
CA VAL A 208 16.78 -1.00 1.92
C VAL A 208 17.54 -2.31 1.97
N VAL A 209 17.22 -3.20 1.04
CA VAL A 209 17.70 -4.60 1.00
C VAL A 209 18.48 -4.81 -0.30
N ALA A 210 19.81 -4.81 -0.23
CA ALA A 210 20.65 -5.03 -1.40
C ALA A 210 20.85 -6.53 -1.67
N THR A 211 20.65 -6.95 -2.90
CA THR A 211 20.68 -8.37 -3.29
C THR A 211 21.80 -8.68 -4.28
N PHE A 212 22.23 -9.93 -4.33
CA PHE A 212 23.16 -10.40 -5.35
C PHE A 212 22.44 -10.66 -6.68
N GLY A 213 22.58 -9.75 -7.64
CA GLY A 213 22.10 -9.94 -9.02
C GLY A 213 20.64 -9.50 -9.29
N ARG A 214 19.95 -8.89 -8.32
CA ARG A 214 18.58 -8.32 -8.52
C ARG A 214 18.42 -6.91 -7.96
N SER A 215 19.48 -6.10 -8.01
CA SER A 215 19.48 -4.72 -7.47
C SER A 215 19.09 -4.71 -5.98
N PHE A 216 18.27 -3.75 -5.55
CA PHE A 216 17.76 -3.65 -4.18
C PHE A 216 16.23 -3.65 -4.13
N TYR A 217 15.70 -4.02 -2.97
CA TYR A 217 14.29 -3.94 -2.60
C TYR A 217 14.14 -2.93 -1.46
N VAL A 218 12.96 -2.31 -1.33
CA VAL A 218 12.62 -1.45 -0.19
C VAL A 218 11.42 -2.06 0.52
N LEU A 219 11.57 -2.31 1.82
CA LEU A 219 10.45 -2.58 2.70
C LEU A 219 10.01 -1.25 3.31
N ASP A 220 8.95 -0.69 2.73
CA ASP A 220 8.41 0.60 3.18
C ASP A 220 7.72 0.45 4.54
N ASP A 221 8.10 1.31 5.49
CA ASP A 221 7.56 1.41 6.85
C ASP A 221 7.73 0.16 7.73
N LEU A 222 8.77 0.17 8.56
CA LEU A 222 9.10 -0.84 9.56
C LEU A 222 8.20 -0.81 10.81
N SER A 223 7.32 0.17 10.97
CA SER A 223 6.62 0.43 12.24
C SER A 223 5.76 -0.75 12.70
N ALA A 224 5.15 -1.49 11.77
CA ALA A 224 4.36 -2.68 12.10
C ALA A 224 5.22 -3.80 12.72
N LEU A 225 6.49 -3.93 12.33
CA LEU A 225 7.37 -4.97 12.86
C LEU A 225 7.78 -4.71 14.31
N ARG A 226 7.89 -3.45 14.73
CA ARG A 226 8.23 -3.04 16.11
C ARG A 226 7.13 -3.39 17.13
N SER A 227 5.89 -3.50 16.67
CA SER A 227 4.73 -3.81 17.52
C SER A 227 4.23 -5.24 17.32
N LEU A 228 4.83 -5.99 16.40
CA LEU A 228 4.54 -7.40 16.22
C LEU A 228 5.02 -8.13 17.46
N THR A 229 4.13 -8.79 18.19
CA THR A 229 4.47 -9.60 19.37
C THR A 229 3.64 -10.88 19.36
N PRO A 230 4.03 -11.93 20.10
CA PRO A 230 3.21 -13.15 20.19
C PRO A 230 1.78 -12.88 20.66
N SER A 231 1.57 -11.91 21.56
CA SER A 231 0.23 -11.52 22.03
C SER A 231 -0.58 -10.84 20.92
N VAL A 232 0.05 -9.97 20.12
CA VAL A 232 -0.59 -9.35 18.93
C VAL A 232 -0.97 -10.40 17.89
N LEU A 233 -0.08 -11.35 17.60
CA LEU A 233 -0.36 -12.45 16.67
C LEU A 233 -1.48 -13.38 17.19
N ALA A 234 -1.65 -13.47 18.51
CA ALA A 234 -2.73 -14.24 19.12
C ALA A 234 -4.10 -13.53 19.07
N ALA A 235 -4.13 -12.19 18.91
CA ALA A 235 -5.33 -11.35 19.09
C ALA A 235 -6.42 -11.48 17.98
N GLY A 236 -6.31 -12.45 17.08
CA GLY A 236 -7.30 -12.70 16.00
C GLY A 236 -7.21 -11.70 14.86
N ALA A 237 -7.28 -10.40 15.16
CA ALA A 237 -7.02 -9.30 14.24
C ALA A 237 -6.35 -8.13 14.96
N THR A 238 -5.46 -7.41 14.30
CA THR A 238 -4.78 -6.23 14.88
C THR A 238 -4.54 -5.17 13.82
N LEU A 239 -4.93 -3.93 14.11
CA LEU A 239 -4.57 -2.75 13.32
C LEU A 239 -3.31 -2.12 13.93
N PHE A 240 -2.25 -2.02 13.14
CA PHE A 240 -0.96 -1.51 13.59
C PHE A 240 -0.93 0.03 13.59
N PRO A 241 -0.05 0.65 14.39
CA PRO A 241 0.18 2.09 14.37
C PRO A 241 0.42 2.61 12.95
N VAL A 242 -0.18 3.76 12.63
CA VAL A 242 -0.11 4.35 11.29
C VAL A 242 1.00 5.41 11.27
N LYS A 243 1.93 5.30 10.32
CA LYS A 243 2.95 6.33 10.09
C LYS A 243 2.28 7.66 9.75
N ARG A 244 2.78 8.76 10.32
CA ARG A 244 2.34 10.11 9.94
C ARG A 244 2.44 10.29 8.42
N THR A 245 1.42 10.88 7.82
CA THR A 245 1.25 10.85 6.38
C THR A 245 1.32 12.25 5.78
N PRO A 246 2.23 12.50 4.81
CA PRO A 246 2.27 13.76 4.11
C PRO A 246 1.09 13.89 3.13
N LEU A 247 0.44 15.04 3.13
CA LEU A 247 -0.51 15.48 2.11
C LEU A 247 0.22 16.31 1.06
N TYR A 248 0.18 15.85 -0.19
CA TYR A 248 0.75 16.52 -1.36
C TYR A 248 -0.04 16.17 -2.62
N VAL A 249 0.11 16.98 -3.68
CA VAL A 249 -0.41 16.65 -5.01
C VAL A 249 0.67 15.88 -5.75
N GLN A 250 0.37 14.65 -6.15
CA GLN A 250 1.30 13.85 -6.95
C GLN A 250 1.55 14.54 -8.29
N SER A 251 2.82 14.72 -8.66
CA SER A 251 3.21 15.27 -9.95
C SER A 251 3.09 14.20 -11.05
N SER A 252 2.71 14.62 -12.25
CA SER A 252 2.70 13.80 -13.46
C SER A 252 3.46 14.54 -14.57
N PRO A 253 4.79 14.67 -14.46
CA PRO A 253 5.59 15.51 -15.36
C PRO A 253 5.60 15.00 -16.81
N LEU A 254 5.31 13.71 -17.02
CA LEU A 254 5.29 13.07 -18.34
C LEU A 254 3.90 13.07 -19.00
N GLY A 255 2.90 13.75 -18.42
CA GLY A 255 1.57 13.91 -19.01
C GLY A 255 0.72 12.64 -18.98
N GLY A 256 0.82 11.85 -17.91
CA GLY A 256 0.08 10.59 -17.72
C GLY A 256 0.61 9.74 -16.57
N SER A 257 0.00 8.57 -16.34
CA SER A 257 0.51 7.60 -15.37
C SER A 257 1.82 6.95 -15.84
N GLY A 258 2.72 6.65 -14.91
CA GLY A 258 3.97 5.93 -15.20
C GLY A 258 4.88 6.70 -16.16
N VAL A 259 5.26 6.05 -17.26
CA VAL A 259 6.18 6.61 -18.27
C VAL A 259 5.52 7.60 -19.23
N GLY A 260 4.21 7.85 -19.10
CA GLY A 260 3.45 8.68 -20.03
C GLY A 260 3.67 8.24 -21.48
N TRP A 261 4.08 9.18 -22.32
CA TRP A 261 4.32 8.96 -23.75
C TRP A 261 5.76 8.53 -24.12
N GLN A 262 6.61 8.24 -23.13
CA GLN A 262 8.03 7.96 -23.35
C GLN A 262 8.32 6.54 -23.88
N GLY A 263 7.33 5.63 -23.82
CA GLY A 263 7.47 4.24 -24.27
C GLY A 263 8.40 3.39 -23.39
N GLY A 264 8.62 2.13 -23.77
CA GLY A 264 9.33 1.13 -22.95
C GLY A 264 10.84 1.33 -22.78
N ARG A 265 11.44 2.35 -23.44
CA ARG A 265 12.86 2.71 -23.22
C ARG A 265 13.07 3.53 -21.95
N PHE A 266 12.03 4.17 -21.44
CA PHE A 266 12.11 4.93 -20.21
C PHE A 266 11.86 4.00 -19.03
N TYR A 267 12.90 3.73 -18.25
CA TYR A 267 12.76 2.94 -17.03
C TYR A 267 12.02 3.76 -15.97
N SER A 268 10.97 3.19 -15.38
CA SER A 268 10.31 3.71 -14.19
C SER A 268 9.89 2.56 -13.29
N ALA A 269 9.90 2.79 -11.98
CA ALA A 269 9.29 1.90 -11.00
C ALA A 269 7.99 2.53 -10.48
N GLN A 270 7.08 1.71 -9.95
CA GLN A 270 5.91 2.23 -9.27
C GLN A 270 6.32 2.93 -7.97
N ASN A 271 5.79 4.12 -7.73
CA ASN A 271 5.89 4.76 -6.43
C ASN A 271 5.06 3.97 -5.40
N PRO A 272 5.41 4.07 -4.10
CA PRO A 272 4.54 3.52 -3.05
C PRO A 272 3.13 4.10 -3.15
N PRO A 273 2.11 3.38 -2.62
CA PRO A 273 0.75 3.89 -2.60
C PRO A 273 0.67 5.28 -1.97
N PHE A 274 -0.06 6.19 -2.61
CA PHE A 274 -0.24 7.53 -2.09
C PHE A 274 -1.20 7.58 -0.90
N GLY A 275 -0.85 8.38 0.09
CA GLY A 275 -1.68 8.68 1.26
C GLY A 275 -1.39 7.77 2.45
N ALA A 276 -2.36 7.63 3.34
CA ALA A 276 -2.17 6.92 4.61
C ALA A 276 -2.28 5.41 4.40
N VAL A 277 -1.19 4.68 4.65
CA VAL A 277 -1.17 3.23 4.48
C VAL A 277 -1.49 2.56 5.81
N PHE A 278 -2.63 1.88 5.85
CA PHE A 278 -3.08 1.13 7.02
C PHE A 278 -2.59 -0.31 6.92
N THR A 279 -1.86 -0.76 7.94
CA THR A 279 -1.38 -2.14 8.04
C THR A 279 -2.19 -2.88 9.11
N TYR A 280 -2.74 -4.05 8.78
CA TYR A 280 -3.40 -4.91 9.75
C TYR A 280 -3.01 -6.38 9.58
N TYR A 281 -3.07 -7.13 10.68
CA TYR A 281 -2.85 -8.57 10.71
C TYR A 281 -4.17 -9.31 10.96
N LEU A 282 -4.37 -10.41 10.25
CA LEU A 282 -5.40 -11.40 10.52
C LEU A 282 -4.75 -12.74 10.87
N LYS A 283 -5.08 -13.29 12.03
CA LYS A 283 -4.61 -14.62 12.44
C LYS A 283 -5.13 -15.71 11.51
N GLU A 284 -6.41 -15.60 11.16
CA GLU A 284 -7.12 -16.58 10.35
C GLU A 284 -7.88 -15.89 9.22
N GLU A 285 -8.00 -16.61 8.11
CA GLU A 285 -8.81 -16.19 6.98
C GLU A 285 -10.31 -16.23 7.33
N ILE A 286 -11.05 -15.21 6.93
CA ILE A 286 -12.51 -15.22 7.03
C ILE A 286 -13.08 -15.96 5.83
N LYS A 287 -13.30 -17.27 6.02
CA LYS A 287 -13.82 -18.15 4.96
C LYS A 287 -15.33 -17.99 4.78
N THR A 288 -15.76 -17.93 3.53
CA THR A 288 -17.15 -18.11 3.10
C THR A 288 -17.65 -19.50 3.44
N ARG A 289 -18.97 -19.70 3.50
CA ARG A 289 -19.60 -21.02 3.70
C ARG A 289 -19.12 -22.01 2.64
N ARG A 290 -19.08 -21.57 1.38
CA ARG A 290 -18.53 -22.34 0.25
C ARG A 290 -17.06 -22.74 0.48
N ALA A 291 -16.21 -21.81 0.93
CA ALA A 291 -14.79 -22.12 1.18
C ALA A 291 -14.61 -23.08 2.36
N ARG A 292 -15.44 -22.98 3.40
CA ARG A 292 -15.44 -23.94 4.52
C ARG A 292 -15.84 -25.33 4.07
N ARG A 293 -16.90 -25.45 3.27
CA ARG A 293 -17.33 -26.72 2.68
C ARG A 293 -16.23 -27.33 1.82
N GLN A 294 -15.66 -26.57 0.88
CA GLN A 294 -14.58 -27.07 0.02
C GLN A 294 -13.35 -27.51 0.82
N ALA A 295 -13.04 -26.85 1.95
CA ALA A 295 -11.97 -27.29 2.83
C ALA A 295 -12.27 -28.65 3.48
N ALA A 296 -13.50 -28.86 3.96
CA ALA A 296 -13.95 -30.14 4.53
C ALA A 296 -13.99 -31.26 3.47
N GLU A 297 -14.46 -30.97 2.25
CA GLU A 297 -14.46 -31.92 1.13
C GLU A 297 -13.03 -32.34 0.75
N ARG A 298 -12.08 -31.40 0.70
CA ARG A 298 -10.66 -31.70 0.46
C ARG A 298 -10.06 -32.57 1.56
N GLU A 299 -10.44 -32.35 2.80
CA GLU A 299 -10.00 -33.19 3.93
C GLU A 299 -10.58 -34.61 3.84
N ALA A 300 -11.88 -34.73 3.54
CA ALA A 300 -12.54 -36.02 3.34
C ALA A 300 -11.91 -36.81 2.18
N ALA A 301 -11.70 -36.16 1.04
CA ALA A 301 -11.05 -36.76 -0.12
C ALA A 301 -9.61 -37.23 0.19
N ARG A 302 -8.82 -36.44 0.92
CA ARG A 302 -7.47 -36.84 1.37
C ARG A 302 -7.48 -38.05 2.30
N ALA A 303 -8.54 -38.19 3.09
CA ALA A 303 -8.76 -39.33 3.96
C ALA A 303 -9.39 -40.55 3.24
N GLY A 304 -9.57 -40.48 1.91
CA GLY A 304 -10.20 -41.55 1.12
C GLY A 304 -11.69 -41.75 1.43
N ARG A 305 -12.35 -40.75 2.02
CA ARG A 305 -13.79 -40.77 2.31
C ARG A 305 -14.59 -40.21 1.13
N ASP A 306 -15.79 -40.72 0.93
CA ASP A 306 -16.72 -40.23 -0.08
C ASP A 306 -17.12 -38.77 0.17
N VAL A 307 -17.28 -38.00 -0.90
CA VAL A 307 -17.74 -36.60 -0.87
C VAL A 307 -19.12 -36.54 -1.51
N PHE A 308 -20.16 -36.46 -0.68
CA PHE A 308 -21.55 -36.40 -1.13
C PHE A 308 -22.00 -34.99 -1.48
N TYR A 309 -23.01 -34.89 -2.33
CA TYR A 309 -23.61 -33.62 -2.71
C TYR A 309 -24.32 -32.97 -1.50
N PRO A 310 -24.09 -31.68 -1.22
CA PRO A 310 -24.79 -30.99 -0.14
C PRO A 310 -26.30 -30.85 -0.43
N PRO A 311 -27.15 -30.69 0.60
CA PRO A 311 -28.56 -30.36 0.40
C PRO A 311 -28.73 -29.06 -0.39
N TRP A 312 -29.71 -29.02 -1.29
CA TRP A 312 -29.98 -27.84 -2.14
C TRP A 312 -30.19 -26.55 -1.36
N ASP A 313 -30.83 -26.61 -0.18
CA ASP A 313 -31.05 -25.41 0.63
C ASP A 313 -29.74 -24.87 1.23
N SER A 314 -28.75 -25.73 1.50
CA SER A 314 -27.40 -25.27 1.90
C SER A 314 -26.72 -24.53 0.75
N LEU A 315 -26.82 -25.06 -0.48
CA LEU A 315 -26.24 -24.43 -1.66
C LEU A 315 -26.90 -23.09 -1.98
N LYS A 316 -28.23 -22.98 -1.87
CA LYS A 316 -28.93 -21.69 -2.04
C LYS A 316 -28.49 -20.65 -1.03
N VAL A 317 -28.17 -21.06 0.21
CA VAL A 317 -27.66 -20.16 1.23
C VAL A 317 -26.21 -19.75 0.93
N GLU A 318 -25.37 -20.65 0.39
CA GLU A 318 -24.04 -20.31 -0.12
C GLU A 318 -24.10 -19.34 -1.30
N ASP A 319 -25.00 -19.56 -2.27
CA ASP A 319 -25.13 -18.74 -3.48
C ASP A 319 -25.65 -17.32 -3.17
N ARG A 320 -26.33 -17.14 -2.02
CA ARG A 320 -26.86 -15.86 -1.55
C ARG A 320 -25.99 -15.22 -0.45
N GLU A 321 -24.86 -15.85 -0.10
CA GLU A 321 -23.93 -15.33 0.90
C GLU A 321 -23.27 -14.04 0.40
N GLU A 322 -23.31 -12.98 1.21
CA GLU A 322 -22.55 -11.77 0.92
C GLU A 322 -21.06 -12.05 1.19
N ALA A 323 -20.19 -11.73 0.24
CA ALA A 323 -18.75 -11.93 0.41
C ALA A 323 -18.22 -11.16 1.64
N PRO A 324 -17.46 -11.82 2.53
CA PRO A 324 -16.91 -11.18 3.70
C PRO A 324 -15.87 -10.13 3.29
N ALA A 325 -15.72 -9.10 4.11
CA ALA A 325 -14.82 -8.00 3.85
C ALA A 325 -14.21 -7.46 5.14
N MET A 326 -12.93 -7.08 5.08
CA MET A 326 -12.37 -6.18 6.09
C MET A 326 -12.74 -4.76 5.74
N ILE A 327 -13.11 -3.98 6.75
CA ILE A 327 -13.60 -2.63 6.61
C ILE A 327 -12.72 -1.72 7.46
N LEU A 328 -12.11 -0.72 6.82
CA LEU A 328 -11.41 0.35 7.53
C LEU A 328 -12.24 1.62 7.43
N THR A 329 -12.60 2.19 8.58
CA THR A 329 -13.36 3.43 8.65
C THR A 329 -12.48 4.53 9.21
N VAL A 330 -12.27 5.58 8.41
CA VAL A 330 -11.55 6.78 8.80
C VAL A 330 -12.53 7.81 9.30
N THR A 331 -12.27 8.40 10.46
CA THR A 331 -13.06 9.48 11.05
C THR A 331 -12.22 10.73 11.29
N ASP A 332 -12.89 11.88 11.25
CA ASP A 332 -12.31 13.18 11.60
C ASP A 332 -12.21 13.37 13.14
N PRO A 333 -11.62 14.48 13.64
CA PRO A 333 -11.55 14.75 15.08
C PRO A 333 -12.92 14.80 15.77
N GLU A 334 -13.98 15.14 15.03
CA GLU A 334 -15.35 15.21 15.54
C GLU A 334 -16.07 13.84 15.52
N GLY A 335 -15.39 12.77 15.08
CA GLY A 335 -15.93 11.41 15.01
C GLY A 335 -16.81 11.13 13.80
N ARG A 336 -16.87 12.04 12.82
CA ARG A 336 -17.65 11.85 11.58
C ARG A 336 -16.87 10.99 10.60
N ALA A 337 -17.55 10.06 9.95
CA ALA A 337 -16.94 9.19 8.95
C ALA A 337 -16.53 9.99 7.70
N VAL A 338 -15.23 9.94 7.38
CA VAL A 338 -14.62 10.60 6.22
C VAL A 338 -14.53 9.64 5.04
N ARG A 339 -14.08 8.41 5.29
CA ARG A 339 -13.86 7.39 4.26
C ARG A 339 -14.06 6.00 4.82
N ARG A 340 -14.62 5.10 4.01
CA ARG A 340 -14.68 3.65 4.28
C ARG A 340 -13.94 2.91 3.17
N LEU A 341 -12.99 2.06 3.55
CA LEU A 341 -12.17 1.26 2.64
C LEU A 341 -12.43 -0.22 2.89
N THR A 342 -12.28 -1.03 1.84
CA THR A 342 -12.38 -2.49 1.93
C THR A 342 -11.00 -3.11 1.81
N GLY A 343 -10.71 -4.13 2.63
CA GLY A 343 -9.44 -4.85 2.64
C GLY A 343 -9.61 -6.37 2.48
N PRO A 344 -8.52 -7.09 2.12
CA PRO A 344 -8.51 -8.55 2.03
C PRO A 344 -8.92 -9.28 3.32
N VAL A 345 -9.40 -10.51 3.19
CA VAL A 345 -9.85 -11.33 4.32
C VAL A 345 -8.99 -12.57 4.59
N THR A 346 -7.87 -12.72 3.87
CA THR A 346 -6.96 -13.86 4.02
C THR A 346 -6.11 -13.74 5.29
N ALA A 347 -5.59 -14.86 5.80
CA ALA A 347 -4.65 -14.83 6.92
C ALA A 347 -3.36 -14.07 6.57
N GLY A 348 -2.73 -13.44 7.55
CA GLY A 348 -1.48 -12.70 7.41
C GLY A 348 -1.65 -11.17 7.49
N THR A 349 -0.60 -10.47 7.07
CA THR A 349 -0.53 -9.00 7.11
C THR A 349 -0.99 -8.39 5.78
N HIS A 350 -1.82 -7.36 5.85
CA HIS A 350 -2.39 -6.64 4.71
C HIS A 350 -2.15 -5.15 4.84
N ARG A 351 -2.03 -4.48 3.69
CA ARG A 351 -1.88 -3.02 3.60
C ARG A 351 -2.98 -2.44 2.72
N VAL A 352 -3.66 -1.39 3.20
CA VAL A 352 -4.71 -0.67 2.48
C VAL A 352 -4.43 0.81 2.54
N ALA A 353 -4.35 1.48 1.38
CA ALA A 353 -4.05 2.90 1.31
C ALA A 353 -5.31 3.76 1.24
N TRP A 354 -5.38 4.77 2.10
CA TRP A 354 -6.33 5.87 1.98
C TRP A 354 -5.67 7.02 1.21
N ASP A 355 -6.26 7.39 0.08
CA ASP A 355 -5.83 8.50 -0.79
C ASP A 355 -6.04 9.90 -0.19
N LEU A 356 -6.28 10.01 1.12
CA LEU A 356 -6.52 11.25 1.85
C LEU A 356 -7.69 12.07 1.31
N ARG A 357 -8.66 11.42 0.67
CA ARG A 357 -9.82 12.07 0.04
C ARG A 357 -11.14 11.61 0.61
N TYR A 358 -12.12 12.49 0.48
CA TYR A 358 -13.53 12.16 0.61
C TYR A 358 -14.00 11.28 -0.57
N PRO A 359 -15.15 10.60 -0.44
CA PRO A 359 -15.72 9.81 -1.53
C PRO A 359 -15.98 10.65 -2.79
N PRO A 360 -15.94 10.05 -3.99
CA PRO A 360 -16.35 10.75 -5.20
C PRO A 360 -17.85 11.12 -5.15
N PRO A 361 -18.26 12.23 -5.79
CA PRO A 361 -19.67 12.64 -5.88
C PRO A 361 -20.47 11.81 -6.90
N ASN A 362 -19.78 10.96 -7.68
CA ASN A 362 -20.37 10.20 -8.76
C ASN A 362 -21.39 9.18 -8.25
N PRO A 363 -22.49 8.95 -8.99
CA PRO A 363 -23.40 7.84 -8.72
C PRO A 363 -22.65 6.50 -8.67
N PRO A 364 -22.99 5.62 -7.71
CA PRO A 364 -22.37 4.30 -7.63
C PRO A 364 -22.72 3.48 -8.89
N ARG A 365 -21.73 2.77 -9.45
CA ARG A 365 -21.96 1.80 -10.54
C ARG A 365 -22.45 0.47 -9.95
N ALA A 366 -23.36 -0.21 -10.66
CA ALA A 366 -23.98 -1.45 -10.20
C ALA A 366 -23.03 -2.66 -10.18
N SER A 367 -21.92 -2.64 -10.94
CA SER A 367 -20.90 -3.69 -10.95
C SER A 367 -19.49 -3.12 -10.77
N ALA A 368 -18.68 -3.77 -9.93
CA ALA A 368 -17.27 -3.45 -9.73
C ALA A 368 -16.42 -3.70 -11.00
N ASP A 369 -16.83 -4.61 -11.89
CA ASP A 369 -16.10 -4.94 -13.12
C ASP A 369 -16.12 -3.80 -14.15
N SER A 370 -17.12 -2.92 -14.08
CA SER A 370 -17.20 -1.71 -14.91
C SER A 370 -16.25 -0.59 -14.45
N ALA A 371 -15.46 -0.81 -13.40
CA ALA A 371 -14.44 0.16 -12.96
C ALA A 371 -13.18 0.14 -13.85
N GLN A 372 -12.96 -0.92 -14.63
CA GLN A 372 -11.78 -1.08 -15.48
C GLN A 372 -11.94 -0.54 -16.92
N GLU A 373 -13.16 -0.20 -17.34
CA GLU A 373 -13.46 0.11 -18.76
C GLU A 373 -13.31 1.59 -19.18
N ASP A 374 -13.01 2.51 -18.27
CA ASP A 374 -12.65 3.88 -18.68
C ASP A 374 -11.17 3.93 -19.08
N GLY A 375 -10.84 3.34 -20.23
CA GLY A 375 -9.55 3.49 -20.93
C GLY A 375 -9.29 4.91 -21.46
N GLY A 376 -9.94 5.92 -20.87
CA GLY A 376 -9.73 7.33 -21.17
C GLY A 376 -8.60 7.92 -20.33
N PHE A 377 -8.11 9.09 -20.74
CA PHE A 377 -7.11 9.88 -20.02
C PHE A 377 -7.54 10.32 -18.60
N GLY A 378 -8.76 10.02 -18.16
CA GLY A 378 -9.29 10.35 -16.84
C GLY A 378 -9.10 9.21 -15.85
N GLY A 379 -8.40 9.48 -14.73
CA GLY A 379 -8.33 8.52 -13.62
C GLY A 379 -9.67 8.30 -12.94
N GLN A 380 -9.72 7.32 -12.02
CA GLN A 380 -10.91 7.02 -11.21
C GLN A 380 -11.50 8.29 -10.56
N PRO A 381 -12.83 8.43 -10.48
CA PRO A 381 -13.46 9.56 -9.82
C PRO A 381 -12.99 9.72 -8.37
N ARG A 382 -12.71 10.96 -7.96
CA ARG A 382 -12.14 11.30 -6.65
C ARG A 382 -12.87 12.47 -6.02
N GLY A 383 -13.03 12.44 -4.70
CA GLY A 383 -13.48 13.59 -3.92
C GLY A 383 -12.33 14.54 -3.56
N PRO A 384 -12.63 15.65 -2.86
CA PRO A 384 -11.62 16.58 -2.37
C PRO A 384 -10.66 15.94 -1.36
N TYR A 385 -9.43 16.45 -1.27
CA TYR A 385 -8.54 16.08 -0.17
C TYR A 385 -9.06 16.59 1.17
N VAL A 386 -8.73 15.86 2.23
CA VAL A 386 -8.91 16.30 3.60
C VAL A 386 -7.97 17.46 3.96
N VAL A 387 -8.22 18.10 5.10
CA VAL A 387 -7.29 19.06 5.69
C VAL A 387 -6.23 18.33 6.52
N PRO A 388 -4.99 18.83 6.58
CA PRO A 388 -4.04 18.38 7.59
C PRO A 388 -4.66 18.42 9.00
N GLY A 389 -4.37 17.40 9.80
CA GLY A 389 -4.99 17.23 11.11
C GLY A 389 -4.90 15.81 11.63
N ALA A 390 -5.51 15.59 12.80
CA ALA A 390 -5.59 14.28 13.44
C ALA A 390 -6.87 13.55 13.03
N TYR A 391 -6.72 12.39 12.41
CA TYR A 391 -7.80 11.48 12.06
C TYR A 391 -7.67 10.20 12.90
N ARG A 392 -8.70 9.37 12.85
CA ARG A 392 -8.67 8.03 13.45
C ARG A 392 -9.07 7.01 12.41
N VAL A 393 -8.55 5.79 12.54
CA VAL A 393 -8.95 4.64 11.73
C VAL A 393 -9.33 3.48 12.63
N THR A 394 -10.47 2.87 12.33
CA THR A 394 -10.97 1.66 12.99
C THR A 394 -11.03 0.51 11.99
N LEU A 395 -10.80 -0.71 12.48
CA LEU A 395 -10.94 -1.93 11.70
C LEU A 395 -12.20 -2.69 12.12
N ALA A 396 -12.92 -3.25 11.15
CA ALA A 396 -14.08 -4.09 11.37
C ALA A 396 -14.12 -5.22 10.35
N LYS A 397 -14.73 -6.36 10.69
CA LYS A 397 -15.08 -7.41 9.72
C LYS A 397 -16.56 -7.29 9.37
N ARG A 398 -16.91 -7.51 8.10
CA ARG A 398 -18.29 -7.69 7.64
C ARG A 398 -18.47 -9.15 7.23
N VAL A 399 -19.45 -9.82 7.82
CA VAL A 399 -19.84 -11.20 7.50
C VAL A 399 -21.37 -11.25 7.52
N ASP A 400 -21.99 -11.76 6.44
CA ASP A 400 -23.45 -11.81 6.29
C ASP A 400 -24.13 -10.45 6.58
N GLY A 401 -23.56 -9.35 6.05
CA GLY A 401 -24.03 -7.98 6.28
C GLY A 401 -23.73 -7.39 7.67
N VAL A 402 -23.36 -8.20 8.65
CA VAL A 402 -23.08 -7.76 10.03
C VAL A 402 -21.65 -7.22 10.15
N VAL A 403 -21.51 -5.96 10.57
CA VAL A 403 -20.22 -5.31 10.79
C VAL A 403 -19.84 -5.41 12.26
N THR A 404 -18.71 -6.07 12.56
CA THR A 404 -18.18 -6.23 13.91
C THR A 404 -16.80 -5.56 14.03
N PRO A 405 -16.61 -4.59 14.95
CA PRO A 405 -15.31 -3.98 15.20
C PRO A 405 -14.27 -5.01 15.66
N VAL A 406 -13.03 -4.89 15.17
CA VAL A 406 -11.88 -5.74 15.53
C VAL A 406 -10.59 -4.94 15.48
N GLY A 407 -9.50 -5.45 16.06
CA GLY A 407 -8.14 -4.91 15.82
C GLY A 407 -7.83 -3.53 16.39
N GLY A 408 -8.76 -2.90 17.10
CA GLY A 408 -8.55 -1.61 17.78
C GLY A 408 -8.65 -0.39 16.86
N GLU A 409 -8.46 0.77 17.45
CA GLU A 409 -8.42 2.07 16.78
C GLU A 409 -6.99 2.59 16.75
N GLN A 410 -6.60 3.29 15.67
CA GLN A 410 -5.30 3.93 15.53
C GLN A 410 -5.45 5.39 15.12
N ALA A 411 -4.56 6.24 15.63
CA ALA A 411 -4.46 7.63 15.23
C ALA A 411 -3.77 7.75 13.87
N VAL A 412 -4.19 8.72 13.06
CA VAL A 412 -3.63 9.03 11.75
C VAL A 412 -3.34 10.52 11.70
N GLU A 413 -2.07 10.88 11.70
CA GLU A 413 -1.64 12.27 11.57
C GLU A 413 -1.42 12.61 10.08
N VAL A 414 -2.12 13.62 9.58
CA VAL A 414 -1.93 14.14 8.21
C VAL A 414 -1.29 15.52 8.30
N TYR A 415 -0.17 15.73 7.59
CA TYR A 415 0.57 16.99 7.60
C TYR A 415 0.92 17.46 6.17
N PRO A 416 1.07 18.76 5.90
CA PRO A 416 1.47 19.24 4.58
C PRO A 416 2.94 18.92 4.30
N LEU A 417 3.26 18.44 3.10
CA LEU A 417 4.65 18.24 2.68
C LEU A 417 5.33 19.60 2.36
N ASP A 418 6.51 19.84 2.94
CA ASP A 418 7.46 20.92 2.59
C ASP A 418 6.96 22.38 2.64
N GLY A 419 6.26 22.79 3.70
CA GLY A 419 5.95 24.22 3.94
C GLY A 419 5.03 24.88 2.89
N GLY A 420 4.45 24.09 1.98
CA GLY A 420 3.42 24.54 1.06
C GLY A 420 2.19 25.03 1.82
N ALA A 421 1.39 25.90 1.18
CA ALA A 421 0.15 26.41 1.75
C ALA A 421 -0.71 25.25 2.27
N ALA A 422 -0.88 25.19 3.58
CA ALA A 422 -1.72 24.17 4.20
C ALA A 422 -3.17 24.46 3.85
N ARG A 423 -3.88 23.45 3.35
CA ARG A 423 -5.30 23.55 3.06
C ARG A 423 -6.05 23.99 4.31
N SER A 424 -6.78 25.10 4.22
CA SER A 424 -7.52 25.65 5.36
C SER A 424 -8.91 24.99 5.52
N PRO A 425 -9.51 25.05 6.72
CA PRO A 425 -10.90 24.64 6.93
C PRO A 425 -11.89 25.36 6.00
N ALA A 426 -11.61 26.61 5.61
CA ALA A 426 -12.44 27.37 4.68
C ALA A 426 -12.40 26.80 3.24
N VAL A 427 -11.22 26.36 2.79
CA VAL A 427 -11.06 25.67 1.49
C VAL A 427 -11.84 24.36 1.52
N LEU A 428 -11.73 23.58 2.60
CA LEU A 428 -12.49 22.33 2.74
C LEU A 428 -13.99 22.58 2.75
N ALA A 429 -14.48 23.58 3.49
CA ALA A 429 -15.90 23.92 3.52
C ALA A 429 -16.43 24.26 2.12
N PHE A 430 -15.68 25.05 1.33
CA PHE A 430 -16.03 25.35 -0.05
C PHE A 430 -16.09 24.08 -0.93
N GLN A 431 -15.15 23.18 -0.74
CA GLN A 431 -15.10 21.93 -1.50
C GLN A 431 -16.20 20.96 -1.09
N GLN A 432 -16.56 20.89 0.19
CA GLN A 432 -17.68 20.07 0.67
C GLN A 432 -19.01 20.56 0.11
N LYS A 433 -19.29 21.88 0.11
CA LYS A 433 -20.51 22.40 -0.53
C LYS A 433 -20.50 22.17 -2.05
N THR A 434 -19.35 22.31 -2.71
CA THR A 434 -19.23 22.01 -4.15
C THR A 434 -19.43 20.52 -4.41
N TRP A 435 -18.94 19.65 -3.53
CA TRP A 435 -19.11 18.21 -3.61
C TRP A 435 -20.59 17.82 -3.50
N GLN A 436 -21.33 18.44 -2.57
CA GLN A 436 -22.77 18.22 -2.43
C GLN A 436 -23.52 18.65 -3.69
N LEU A 437 -23.19 19.82 -4.25
CA LEU A 437 -23.79 20.30 -5.49
C LEU A 437 -23.45 19.39 -6.68
N GLN A 438 -22.19 18.97 -6.81
CA GLN A 438 -21.77 18.05 -7.86
C GLN A 438 -22.42 16.68 -7.75
N ARG A 439 -22.58 16.15 -6.54
CA ARG A 439 -23.33 14.92 -6.30
C ARG A 439 -24.78 15.06 -6.78
N ALA A 440 -25.43 16.17 -6.48
CA ALA A 440 -26.81 16.42 -6.90
C ALA A 440 -26.93 16.58 -8.43
N VAL A 441 -26.02 17.32 -9.07
CA VAL A 441 -25.98 17.51 -10.52
C VAL A 441 -25.72 16.20 -11.26
N LEU A 442 -24.72 15.42 -10.82
CA LEU A 442 -24.43 14.11 -11.41
C LEU A 442 -25.56 13.10 -11.19
N GLY A 443 -26.21 13.15 -10.02
CA GLY A 443 -27.39 12.35 -9.72
C GLY A 443 -28.58 12.72 -10.61
N ALA A 444 -28.84 14.01 -10.80
CA ALA A 444 -29.87 14.49 -11.72
C ALA A 444 -29.61 14.06 -13.16
N ASN A 445 -28.34 14.09 -13.59
CA ASN A 445 -27.97 13.62 -14.93
C ASN A 445 -28.17 12.10 -15.10
N ALA A 446 -27.79 11.31 -14.09
CA ALA A 446 -28.02 9.86 -14.09
C ALA A 446 -29.53 9.53 -14.11
N ALA A 447 -30.31 10.22 -13.27
CA ALA A 447 -31.76 10.07 -13.25
C ALA A 447 -32.39 10.45 -14.61
N ALA A 448 -31.96 11.56 -15.22
CA ALA A 448 -32.43 11.95 -16.55
C ALA A 448 -32.09 10.91 -17.62
N THR A 449 -30.92 10.30 -17.55
CA THR A 449 -30.50 9.23 -18.47
C THR A 449 -31.37 7.98 -18.30
N GLU A 450 -31.61 7.55 -17.05
CA GLU A 450 -32.49 6.41 -16.76
C GLU A 450 -33.92 6.66 -17.23
N VAL A 451 -34.44 7.87 -17.00
CA VAL A 451 -35.79 8.27 -17.42
C VAL A 451 -35.91 8.28 -18.93
N MET A 452 -34.88 8.71 -19.67
CA MET A 452 -34.89 8.65 -21.13
C MET A 452 -35.04 7.20 -21.64
N VAL A 453 -34.32 6.24 -21.01
CA VAL A 453 -34.45 4.81 -21.34
C VAL A 453 -35.86 4.30 -21.02
N ARG A 454 -36.45 4.72 -19.90
CA ARG A 454 -37.84 4.39 -19.53
C ARG A 454 -38.84 4.93 -20.55
N ILE A 455 -38.72 6.18 -20.97
CA ILE A 455 -39.60 6.80 -21.98
C ILE A 455 -39.51 6.04 -23.31
N GLN A 456 -38.30 5.70 -23.77
CA GLN A 456 -38.10 4.94 -25.01
C GLN A 456 -38.74 3.55 -24.94
N SER A 457 -38.55 2.86 -23.81
CA SER A 457 -39.16 1.55 -23.57
C SER A 457 -40.69 1.65 -23.53
N LEU A 458 -41.23 2.68 -22.88
CA LEU A 458 -42.66 2.92 -22.78
C LEU A 458 -43.29 3.26 -24.14
N LYS A 459 -42.64 4.09 -24.95
CA LYS A 459 -43.08 4.36 -26.33
C LYS A 459 -43.17 3.09 -27.16
N ARG A 460 -42.17 2.20 -27.05
CA ARG A 460 -42.20 0.90 -27.73
C ARG A 460 -43.35 0.01 -27.25
N ALA A 461 -43.58 -0.06 -25.93
CA ALA A 461 -44.70 -0.80 -25.37
C ALA A 461 -46.06 -0.27 -25.85
N LEU A 462 -46.21 1.05 -26.01
CA LEU A 462 -47.44 1.66 -26.55
C LEU A 462 -47.67 1.34 -28.03
N GLN A 463 -46.62 1.29 -28.85
CA GLN A 463 -46.73 0.86 -30.26
C GLN A 463 -47.22 -0.58 -30.38
N GLU A 464 -46.88 -1.44 -29.42
CA GLU A 464 -47.32 -2.84 -29.35
C GLU A 464 -48.73 -2.99 -28.75
N THR A 465 -49.36 -1.89 -28.29
CA THR A 465 -50.69 -1.89 -27.65
C THR A 465 -51.73 -1.19 -28.52
N PRO A 466 -52.64 -1.92 -29.21
CA PRO A 466 -53.63 -1.33 -30.11
C PRO A 466 -54.53 -0.31 -29.40
N GLY A 467 -54.68 0.89 -29.97
CA GLY A 467 -55.61 1.93 -29.49
C GLY A 467 -55.06 2.88 -28.43
N LEU A 468 -53.85 2.67 -27.90
CA LEU A 468 -53.27 3.51 -26.85
C LEU A 468 -52.25 4.55 -27.32
N ASP A 469 -51.56 4.29 -28.43
CA ASP A 469 -50.50 5.15 -28.96
C ASP A 469 -51.00 6.57 -29.27
N GLY A 470 -52.24 6.70 -29.76
CA GLY A 470 -52.88 7.98 -30.05
C GLY A 470 -53.26 8.82 -28.82
N GLN A 471 -53.33 8.23 -27.62
CA GLN A 471 -53.71 8.93 -26.38
C GLN A 471 -52.49 9.39 -25.56
N LEU A 472 -51.45 8.54 -25.45
CA LEU A 472 -50.28 8.80 -24.60
C LEU A 472 -49.00 9.19 -25.38
N GLY A 473 -48.96 8.96 -26.69
CA GLY A 473 -47.81 9.27 -27.54
C GLY A 473 -47.39 10.75 -27.53
N PRO A 474 -48.31 11.72 -27.73
CA PRO A 474 -48.00 13.15 -27.67
C PRO A 474 -47.47 13.60 -26.29
N ASP A 475 -48.05 13.08 -25.21
CA ASP A 475 -47.62 13.39 -23.83
C ASP A 475 -46.19 12.90 -23.57
N LEU A 476 -45.86 11.66 -24.00
CA LEU A 476 -44.50 11.14 -23.92
C LEU A 476 -43.51 11.89 -24.82
N GLY A 477 -43.97 12.40 -25.96
CA GLY A 477 -43.19 13.33 -26.79
C GLY A 477 -42.85 14.62 -26.06
N GLY A 478 -43.81 15.22 -25.37
CA GLY A 478 -43.61 16.43 -24.56
C GLY A 478 -42.71 16.20 -23.34
N ILE A 479 -42.82 15.04 -22.69
CA ILE A 479 -41.91 14.63 -21.61
C ILE A 479 -40.49 14.45 -22.15
N GLU A 480 -40.32 13.78 -23.29
CA GLU A 480 -39.01 13.57 -23.90
C GLU A 480 -38.33 14.90 -24.26
N THR A 481 -39.03 15.83 -24.90
CA THR A 481 -38.47 17.14 -25.26
C THR A 481 -38.01 17.92 -24.03
N ARG A 482 -38.85 18.02 -22.99
CA ARG A 482 -38.46 18.70 -21.74
C ARG A 482 -37.28 18.03 -21.06
N LEU A 483 -37.16 16.70 -21.17
CA LEU A 483 -36.02 15.96 -20.64
C LEU A 483 -34.74 16.24 -21.43
N ARG A 484 -34.82 16.37 -22.77
CA ARG A 484 -33.69 16.79 -23.61
C ARG A 484 -33.22 18.19 -23.25
N ASP A 485 -34.14 19.13 -23.01
CA ASP A 485 -33.79 20.49 -22.55
C ASP A 485 -33.04 20.46 -21.21
N ILE A 486 -33.46 19.58 -20.28
CA ILE A 486 -32.76 19.37 -19.01
C ILE A 486 -31.36 18.78 -19.24
N GLN A 487 -31.24 17.77 -20.10
CA GLN A 487 -29.95 17.16 -20.41
C GLN A 487 -29.00 18.13 -21.11
N GLU A 488 -29.51 19.00 -21.99
CA GLU A 488 -28.76 20.07 -22.64
C GLU A 488 -28.23 21.08 -21.62
N ALA A 489 -29.06 21.54 -20.68
CA ALA A 489 -28.59 22.43 -19.61
C ALA A 489 -27.51 21.77 -18.72
N LEU A 490 -27.68 20.49 -18.39
CA LEU A 490 -26.73 19.74 -17.56
C LEU A 490 -25.40 19.48 -18.27
N ASN A 491 -25.44 19.10 -19.55
CA ASN A 491 -24.27 18.54 -20.25
C ASN A 491 -23.72 19.43 -21.36
N GLY A 492 -24.50 20.38 -21.86
CA GLY A 492 -24.19 21.26 -22.99
C GLY A 492 -24.99 20.87 -24.23
N ASP A 493 -25.02 21.78 -25.21
CA ASP A 493 -25.72 21.58 -26.48
C ASP A 493 -24.99 20.56 -27.37
N PRO A 494 -25.54 19.34 -27.53
CA PRO A 494 -24.90 18.30 -28.33
C PRO A 494 -24.98 18.59 -29.83
N THR A 495 -25.94 19.40 -30.26
CA THR A 495 -26.18 19.78 -31.66
C THR A 495 -25.12 20.74 -32.15
N VAL A 496 -24.78 21.75 -31.35
CA VAL A 496 -23.70 22.69 -31.67
C VAL A 496 -22.33 22.01 -31.49
N ALA A 497 -22.13 21.28 -30.37
CA ALA A 497 -20.84 20.63 -30.08
C ALA A 497 -20.41 19.60 -31.14
N ARG A 498 -21.33 18.76 -31.66
CA ARG A 498 -20.99 17.77 -32.71
C ARG A 498 -20.53 18.39 -34.03
N ARG A 499 -20.77 19.69 -34.20
CA ARG A 499 -20.36 20.48 -35.37
C ARG A 499 -19.07 21.26 -35.13
N GLN A 500 -18.38 21.02 -34.02
CA GLN A 500 -17.13 21.70 -33.64
C GLN A 500 -17.30 23.22 -33.46
N GLU A 501 -18.52 23.66 -33.15
CA GLU A 501 -18.81 25.07 -32.84
C GLU A 501 -18.68 25.35 -31.34
N SER A 502 -18.38 26.59 -31.00
CA SER A 502 -18.17 27.00 -29.60
C SER A 502 -19.48 27.01 -28.82
N THR A 503 -19.56 26.20 -27.76
CA THR A 503 -20.70 26.17 -26.82
C THR A 503 -20.33 26.81 -25.48
N PRO A 504 -21.26 27.50 -24.80
CA PRO A 504 -21.04 27.93 -23.42
C PRO A 504 -20.82 26.71 -22.49
N PRO A 505 -20.10 26.88 -21.36
CA PRO A 505 -19.90 25.79 -20.42
C PRO A 505 -21.21 25.36 -19.75
N SER A 506 -21.51 24.06 -19.82
CA SER A 506 -22.65 23.44 -19.14
C SER A 506 -22.48 23.40 -17.62
N LEU A 507 -23.57 23.13 -16.89
CA LEU A 507 -23.53 23.02 -15.42
C LEU A 507 -22.52 21.96 -14.95
N SER A 508 -22.52 20.80 -15.61
CA SER A 508 -21.57 19.72 -15.31
C SER A 508 -20.13 20.12 -15.65
N SER A 509 -19.91 20.81 -16.79
CA SER A 509 -18.57 21.28 -17.15
C SER A 509 -18.01 22.28 -16.15
N ARG A 510 -18.84 23.18 -15.60
CA ARG A 510 -18.42 24.19 -14.61
C ARG A 510 -17.97 23.53 -13.32
N LEU A 511 -18.76 22.58 -12.80
CA LEU A 511 -18.39 21.81 -11.62
C LEU A 511 -17.15 20.94 -11.85
N GLY A 512 -17.05 20.32 -13.04
CA GLY A 512 -15.87 19.55 -13.44
C GLY A 512 -14.58 20.39 -13.39
N ARG A 513 -14.63 21.66 -13.82
CA ARG A 513 -13.49 22.59 -13.72
C ARG A 513 -13.14 22.94 -12.27
N ILE A 514 -14.14 23.11 -11.39
CA ILE A 514 -13.89 23.32 -9.95
C ILE A 514 -13.24 22.06 -9.33
N ALA A 515 -13.73 20.86 -9.66
CA ALA A 515 -13.14 19.62 -9.17
C ALA A 515 -11.70 19.44 -9.66
N ALA A 516 -11.44 19.65 -10.95
CA ALA A 516 -10.10 19.56 -11.52
C ALA A 516 -9.13 20.56 -10.86
N GLY A 517 -9.52 21.82 -10.74
CA GLY A 517 -8.69 22.88 -10.18
C GLY A 517 -8.57 22.82 -8.66
N ALA A 518 -9.70 22.93 -7.96
CA ALA A 518 -9.72 23.10 -6.50
C ALA A 518 -9.53 21.79 -5.74
N TRP A 519 -10.10 20.66 -6.18
CA TRP A 519 -10.04 19.43 -5.39
C TRP A 519 -8.72 18.71 -5.55
N SER A 520 -8.20 18.66 -6.78
CA SER A 520 -7.07 17.82 -7.15
C SER A 520 -5.84 18.59 -7.62
N GLY A 521 -6.00 19.81 -8.15
CA GLY A 521 -4.91 20.58 -8.75
C GLY A 521 -4.11 21.44 -7.77
N ILE A 522 -4.71 21.87 -6.65
CA ILE A 522 -4.07 22.75 -5.68
C ILE A 522 -4.36 22.35 -4.22
N LEU A 523 -3.40 22.63 -3.34
CA LEU A 523 -3.59 22.62 -1.89
C LEU A 523 -3.85 24.01 -1.29
N GLY A 524 -3.66 25.07 -2.09
CA GLY A 524 -3.89 26.46 -1.71
C GLY A 524 -5.36 26.92 -1.78
N ASP A 525 -5.56 28.24 -1.79
CA ASP A 525 -6.88 28.87 -1.69
C ASP A 525 -7.77 28.71 -2.93
N VAL A 526 -9.08 28.81 -2.69
CA VAL A 526 -10.11 28.79 -3.73
C VAL A 526 -10.16 30.14 -4.44
N THR A 527 -9.91 30.15 -5.74
CA THR A 527 -9.99 31.35 -6.58
C THR A 527 -11.42 31.92 -6.66
N ASP A 528 -11.54 33.22 -6.90
CA ASP A 528 -12.86 33.85 -7.12
C ASP A 528 -13.56 33.36 -8.39
N THR A 529 -12.80 32.85 -9.35
CA THR A 529 -13.38 32.14 -10.51
C THR A 529 -14.09 30.87 -10.07
N HIS A 530 -13.50 30.04 -9.19
CA HIS A 530 -14.19 28.86 -8.65
C HIS A 530 -15.47 29.25 -7.91
N LYS A 531 -15.43 30.31 -7.08
CA LYS A 531 -16.61 30.80 -6.34
C LYS A 531 -17.73 31.23 -7.30
N ARG A 532 -17.41 32.05 -8.31
CA ARG A 532 -18.38 32.47 -9.34
C ARG A 532 -18.96 31.31 -10.13
N GLN A 533 -18.14 30.31 -10.50
CA GLN A 533 -18.64 29.12 -11.18
C GLN A 533 -19.60 28.32 -10.29
N TYR A 534 -19.32 28.19 -8.99
CA TYR A 534 -20.23 27.57 -8.04
C TYR A 534 -21.56 28.33 -7.96
N ASP A 535 -21.51 29.65 -7.83
CA ASP A 535 -22.72 30.48 -7.66
C ASP A 535 -23.64 30.40 -8.89
N ILE A 536 -23.06 30.45 -10.11
CA ILE A 536 -23.80 30.24 -11.37
C ILE A 536 -24.54 28.90 -11.35
N VAL A 537 -23.84 27.81 -11.02
CA VAL A 537 -24.45 26.48 -11.02
C VAL A 537 -25.50 26.35 -9.93
N ALA A 538 -25.23 26.86 -8.73
CA ALA A 538 -26.17 26.81 -7.62
C ALA A 538 -27.47 27.56 -7.93
N GLN A 539 -27.37 28.71 -8.59
CA GLN A 539 -28.53 29.52 -8.99
C GLN A 539 -29.37 28.85 -10.08
N GLU A 540 -28.74 28.29 -11.11
CA GLU A 540 -29.44 27.67 -12.24
C GLU A 540 -29.97 26.27 -11.93
N PHE A 541 -29.24 25.47 -11.14
CA PHE A 541 -29.57 24.08 -10.90
C PHE A 541 -30.85 23.89 -10.08
N GLY A 542 -31.17 24.79 -9.15
CA GLY A 542 -32.35 24.67 -8.30
C GLY A 542 -33.65 24.56 -9.10
N GLY A 543 -33.86 25.49 -10.06
CA GLY A 543 -35.02 25.45 -10.94
C GLY A 543 -35.03 24.25 -11.88
N LEU A 544 -33.86 23.80 -12.34
CA LEU A 544 -33.73 22.63 -13.20
C LEU A 544 -34.08 21.33 -12.47
N LEU A 545 -33.66 21.20 -11.21
CA LEU A 545 -33.94 20.04 -10.37
C LEU A 545 -35.44 19.91 -10.09
N GLU A 546 -36.14 21.01 -9.79
CA GLU A 546 -37.59 20.98 -9.60
C GLU A 546 -38.35 20.60 -10.87
N ARG A 547 -37.88 21.05 -12.05
CA ARG A 547 -38.44 20.61 -13.35
C ARG A 547 -38.23 19.12 -13.57
N LEU A 548 -37.05 18.59 -13.25
CA LEU A 548 -36.77 17.16 -13.35
C LEU A 548 -37.67 16.35 -12.39
N ARG A 549 -37.83 16.80 -11.14
CA ARG A 549 -38.73 16.15 -10.18
C ARG A 549 -40.16 16.13 -10.67
N ALA A 550 -40.70 17.26 -11.13
CA ALA A 550 -42.05 17.32 -11.68
C ALA A 550 -42.21 16.36 -12.89
N LEU A 551 -41.22 16.30 -13.77
CA LEU A 551 -41.22 15.40 -14.92
C LEU A 551 -41.25 13.93 -14.49
N VAL A 552 -40.44 13.55 -13.51
CA VAL A 552 -40.28 12.14 -13.09
C VAL A 552 -41.40 11.69 -12.15
N GLU A 553 -41.68 12.46 -11.11
CA GLU A 553 -42.58 12.07 -10.02
C GLU A 553 -44.05 12.30 -10.38
N VAL A 554 -44.35 13.21 -11.32
CA VAL A 554 -45.73 13.54 -11.70
C VAL A 554 -46.02 13.10 -13.13
N ASP A 555 -45.33 13.65 -14.13
CA ASP A 555 -45.72 13.47 -15.54
C ASP A 555 -45.44 12.06 -16.05
N LEU A 556 -44.22 11.55 -15.84
CA LEU A 556 -43.84 10.20 -16.22
C LEU A 556 -44.64 9.17 -15.42
N LYS A 557 -44.79 9.38 -14.11
CA LYS A 557 -45.56 8.46 -13.25
C LYS A 557 -47.00 8.32 -13.72
N ARG A 558 -47.64 9.44 -14.10
CA ARG A 558 -48.99 9.43 -14.68
C ARG A 558 -49.04 8.63 -15.99
N ALA A 559 -48.07 8.82 -16.87
CA ALA A 559 -48.00 8.07 -18.14
C ALA A 559 -47.77 6.57 -17.93
N GLU A 560 -46.92 6.20 -16.96
CA GLU A 560 -46.68 4.81 -16.56
C GLU A 560 -47.92 4.16 -15.97
N ASP A 561 -48.63 4.85 -15.07
CA ASP A 561 -49.87 4.34 -14.47
C ASP A 561 -50.99 4.17 -15.50
N ALA A 562 -51.09 5.09 -16.47
CA ALA A 562 -52.04 5.00 -17.58
C ALA A 562 -51.72 3.83 -18.52
N ALA A 563 -50.44 3.60 -18.84
CA ALA A 563 -50.01 2.46 -19.64
C ALA A 563 -50.26 1.12 -18.93
N GLU A 564 -50.07 1.06 -17.61
CA GLU A 564 -50.40 -0.14 -16.82
C GLU A 564 -51.90 -0.41 -16.77
N ALA A 565 -52.72 0.63 -16.55
CA ALA A 565 -54.18 0.50 -16.53
C ALA A 565 -54.75 0.00 -17.87
N ALA A 566 -54.04 0.29 -18.96
CA ALA A 566 -54.38 -0.14 -20.30
C ALA A 566 -53.82 -1.49 -20.73
N GLY A 567 -53.03 -2.16 -19.87
CA GLY A 567 -52.46 -3.47 -20.17
C GLY A 567 -51.28 -3.45 -21.17
N ALA A 568 -50.56 -2.32 -21.28
CA ALA A 568 -49.38 -2.25 -22.12
C ALA A 568 -48.24 -3.14 -21.57
N PRO A 569 -47.43 -3.80 -22.44
CA PRO A 569 -46.31 -4.65 -22.02
C PRO A 569 -45.41 -3.99 -20.97
N TRP A 570 -44.95 -4.74 -19.96
CA TRP A 570 -44.21 -4.18 -18.82
C TRP A 570 -42.93 -3.43 -19.24
N THR A 571 -42.64 -2.33 -18.55
CA THR A 571 -41.39 -1.56 -18.66
C THR A 571 -40.87 -1.21 -17.27
N SER A 572 -39.56 -0.92 -17.17
CA SER A 572 -38.96 -0.45 -15.92
C SER A 572 -39.68 0.79 -15.39
N GLY A 573 -39.82 0.87 -14.06
CA GLY A 573 -40.62 1.91 -13.37
C GLY A 573 -42.04 1.49 -13.00
N ARG A 574 -42.54 0.37 -13.55
CA ARG A 574 -43.88 -0.18 -13.24
C ARG A 574 -43.80 -1.47 -12.42
N VAL A 575 -44.86 -1.74 -11.66
CA VAL A 575 -45.09 -3.04 -11.01
C VAL A 575 -46.27 -3.69 -11.73
N PRO A 576 -46.12 -4.90 -12.32
CA PRO A 576 -47.20 -5.56 -13.04
C PRO A 576 -48.45 -5.74 -12.18
N ARG A 577 -49.61 -5.41 -12.73
CA ARG A 577 -50.92 -5.72 -12.13
C ARG A 577 -51.50 -6.96 -12.80
N TRP A 578 -51.61 -8.04 -12.03
CA TRP A 578 -52.32 -9.24 -12.46
C TRP A 578 -53.61 -9.37 -11.63
N PRO A 579 -54.81 -9.13 -12.21
CA PRO A 579 -56.04 -9.46 -11.53
C PRO A 579 -56.16 -11.00 -11.47
N PRO A 580 -56.36 -11.61 -10.30
CA PRO A 580 -56.69 -13.03 -10.23
C PRO A 580 -58.00 -13.25 -11.00
N GLN A 581 -58.02 -14.24 -11.91
CA GLN A 581 -59.28 -14.69 -12.52
C GLN A 581 -60.14 -15.31 -11.43
N GLU A 582 -61.41 -14.89 -11.32
CA GLU A 582 -62.42 -15.56 -10.49
C GLU A 582 -62.74 -16.96 -11.01
#